data_AF-A0A640S6D4-F1
#
_entry.id   AF-A0A640S6D4-F1
#
_cell.length_a   1.000
_cell.length_b   1.000
_cell.length_c   1.000
_cell.angle_alpha   90.00
_cell.angle_beta   90.00
_cell.angle_gamma   90.00
#
_symmetry.space_group_name_H-M   'P 1'
#
loop_
_entity.id
_entity.type
_entity.pdbx_description
1 polymer ?
#
loop_
_entity_poly.entity_id
_entity_poly.type
_entity_poly.pdbx_seq_one_letter_code
_entity_poly.pdbx_strand_id
1 'polypeptide(L)'
;MAKITYRHPNGTETVVDVPVPNTVMRGAKINNIDGIEAQCGGSAQCGTCHVYIDEANALPLPAMHESEDDVLYGTAAPRRATSRLSCQLPVSEEIDGLVVHLPETQS
;
A
#
# COMPACT_ATOMS: atom_id res chain seq x y z
N MET A 1 10.31 -1.10 13.66
CA MET A 1 8.87 -1.06 13.32
C MET A 1 8.55 0.31 12.78
N ALA A 2 7.43 0.50 12.09
CA ALA A 2 7.02 1.81 11.58
C ALA A 2 5.51 1.96 11.70
N LYS A 3 5.04 3.15 12.06
CA LYS A 3 3.63 3.51 12.06
C LYS A 3 3.18 3.77 10.63
N ILE A 4 2.17 3.03 10.20
CA ILE A 4 1.56 3.18 8.89
C ILE A 4 0.10 3.54 9.07
N THR A 5 -0.35 4.58 8.37
CA THR A 5 -1.75 5.02 8.37
C THR A 5 -2.44 4.55 7.11
N TYR A 6 -3.53 3.79 7.27
CA TYR A 6 -4.39 3.35 6.19
C TYR A 6 -5.66 4.19 6.21
N ARG A 7 -5.84 5.01 5.17
CA ARG A 7 -6.98 5.91 5.04
C ARG A 7 -8.00 5.35 4.06
N HIS A 8 -9.19 5.05 4.54
CA HIS A 8 -10.29 4.52 3.75
C HIS A 8 -10.98 5.63 2.94
N PRO A 9 -11.69 5.30 1.84
CA PRO A 9 -12.43 6.26 1.03
C PRO A 9 -13.47 7.09 1.82
N ASN A 10 -14.03 6.51 2.89
CA ASN A 10 -14.99 7.17 3.77
C ASN A 10 -14.33 8.17 4.74
N GLY A 11 -13.01 8.34 4.70
CA GLY A 11 -12.23 9.22 5.57
C GLY A 11 -11.79 8.59 6.88
N THR A 12 -12.18 7.34 7.18
CA THR A 12 -11.68 6.64 8.37
C THR A 12 -10.20 6.33 8.21
N GLU A 13 -9.44 6.58 9.27
CA GLU A 13 -8.01 6.30 9.33
C GLU A 13 -7.73 5.26 10.41
N THR A 14 -6.94 4.24 10.04
CA THR A 14 -6.41 3.27 11.00
C THR A 14 -4.90 3.34 10.99
N VAL A 15 -4.33 3.66 12.15
CA VAL A 15 -2.88 3.71 12.36
C VAL A 15 -2.44 2.41 13.01
N VAL A 16 -1.47 1.74 12.41
CA VAL A 16 -0.94 0.48 12.94
C VAL A 16 0.57 0.50 12.95
N ASP A 17 1.11 -0.17 13.96
CA ASP A 17 2.53 -0.41 14.09
C ASP A 17 2.92 -1.67 13.30
N VAL A 18 3.72 -1.50 12.24
CA VAL A 18 4.12 -2.61 11.37
C VAL A 18 5.57 -3.04 11.70
N PRO A 19 5.79 -4.30 12.14
CA PRO A 19 7.14 -4.80 12.45
C PRO A 19 8.01 -4.97 11.20
N VAL A 20 9.31 -4.73 11.34
CA VAL A 20 10.31 -5.09 10.31
C VAL A 20 10.72 -6.57 10.50
N PRO A 21 10.91 -7.37 9.45
CA PRO A 21 10.67 -7.06 8.04
C PRO A 21 9.24 -7.45 7.62
N ASN A 22 8.45 -6.47 7.20
CA ASN A 22 7.17 -6.68 6.53
C ASN A 22 7.03 -5.70 5.36
N THR A 23 5.90 -5.75 4.67
CA THR A 23 5.51 -4.77 3.66
C THR A 23 4.26 -4.04 4.15
N VAL A 24 3.95 -2.89 3.56
CA VAL A 24 2.72 -2.14 3.86
C VAL A 24 1.48 -3.02 3.65
N MET A 25 1.46 -3.89 2.63
CA MET A 25 0.39 -4.87 2.47
C MET A 25 0.31 -5.87 3.62
N ARG A 26 1.44 -6.47 4.04
CA ARG A 26 1.41 -7.43 5.16
C ARG A 26 1.01 -6.77 6.47
N GLY A 27 1.44 -5.53 6.71
CA GLY A 27 0.99 -4.71 7.83
C GLY A 27 -0.53 -4.58 7.86
N ALA A 28 -1.17 -4.29 6.72
CA ALA A 28 -2.62 -4.25 6.60
C ALA A 28 -3.28 -5.59 6.90
N LYS A 29 -2.80 -6.69 6.27
CA LYS A 29 -3.40 -8.02 6.44
C LYS A 29 -3.30 -8.53 7.88
N ILE A 30 -2.16 -8.34 8.55
CA ILE A 30 -1.94 -8.81 9.92
C ILE A 30 -2.82 -8.02 10.92
N ASN A 31 -3.09 -6.75 10.62
CA ASN A 31 -3.92 -5.89 11.47
C ASN A 31 -5.39 -5.83 11.02
N ASN A 32 -5.82 -6.72 10.11
CA ASN A 32 -7.19 -6.79 9.59
C ASN A 32 -7.72 -5.44 9.04
N ILE A 33 -6.88 -4.71 8.31
CA ILE A 33 -7.30 -3.52 7.57
C ILE A 33 -8.10 -3.95 6.34
N ASP A 34 -9.37 -3.53 6.27
CA ASP A 34 -10.22 -3.76 5.10
C ASP A 34 -9.73 -2.96 3.87
N GLY A 35 -10.09 -3.41 2.66
CA GLY A 35 -9.73 -2.70 1.41
C GLY A 35 -8.37 -3.08 0.81
N ILE A 36 -7.67 -4.06 1.40
CA ILE A 36 -6.50 -4.73 0.80
C ILE A 36 -6.77 -6.24 0.75
N GLU A 37 -6.96 -6.77 -0.45
CA GLU A 37 -7.27 -8.20 -0.64
C GLU A 37 -6.00 -9.05 -0.60
N ALA A 38 -4.96 -8.63 -1.35
CA ALA A 38 -3.66 -9.29 -1.49
C ALA A 38 -3.71 -10.72 -2.06
N GLN A 39 -4.48 -10.92 -3.14
CA GLN A 39 -4.76 -12.24 -3.72
C GLN A 39 -3.52 -13.08 -4.08
N CYS A 40 -2.47 -12.46 -4.65
CA CYS A 40 -1.23 -13.17 -5.01
C CYS A 40 -0.22 -13.33 -3.85
N GLY A 41 -0.55 -12.89 -2.63
CA GLY A 41 0.34 -12.98 -1.47
C GLY A 41 1.57 -12.04 -1.51
N GLY A 42 1.66 -11.15 -2.50
CA GLY A 42 2.71 -10.12 -2.59
C GLY A 42 3.69 -10.26 -3.75
N SER A 43 3.37 -11.09 -4.75
CA SER A 43 4.24 -11.35 -5.90
C SER A 43 4.15 -10.33 -7.04
N ALA A 44 3.51 -9.17 -6.82
CA ALA A 44 3.23 -8.15 -7.85
C ALA A 44 2.57 -8.74 -9.12
N GLN A 45 1.45 -9.45 -8.96
CA GLN A 45 0.75 -10.11 -10.07
C GLN A 45 -0.75 -9.83 -10.16
N CYS A 46 -1.39 -9.34 -9.09
CA CYS A 46 -2.86 -9.29 -9.00
C CYS A 46 -3.47 -7.89 -8.98
N GLY A 47 -2.70 -6.83 -8.68
CA GLY A 47 -3.24 -5.47 -8.51
C GLY A 47 -4.06 -5.24 -7.23
N THR A 48 -4.53 -6.29 -6.53
CA THR A 48 -5.50 -6.18 -5.41
C THR A 48 -4.91 -5.76 -4.06
N CYS A 49 -3.75 -5.11 -4.09
CA CYS A 49 -3.15 -4.41 -2.95
C CYS A 49 -2.80 -2.97 -3.32
N HIS A 50 -3.48 -2.44 -4.32
CA HIS A 50 -3.30 -1.09 -4.84
C HIS A 50 -3.64 -0.07 -3.76
N VAL A 51 -2.75 0.89 -3.57
CA VAL A 51 -2.93 2.04 -2.70
C VAL A 51 -2.45 3.30 -3.41
N TYR A 52 -2.86 4.46 -2.91
CA TYR A 52 -2.26 5.74 -3.27
C TYR A 52 -1.39 6.23 -2.13
N ILE A 53 -0.14 6.59 -2.42
CA ILE A 53 0.71 7.29 -1.46
C ILE A 53 0.13 8.69 -1.24
N ASP A 54 0.15 9.16 0.00
CA ASP A 54 -0.23 10.53 0.31
C ASP A 54 0.61 11.54 -0.49
N GLU A 55 -0.03 12.56 -1.07
CA GLU A 55 0.65 13.54 -1.94
C GLU A 55 1.70 14.37 -1.18
N ALA A 56 1.54 14.53 0.14
CA ALA A 56 2.50 15.23 1.00
C ALA A 56 3.65 14.31 1.47
N ASN A 57 3.72 13.06 1.00
CA ASN A 57 4.77 12.13 1.41
C ASN A 57 6.17 12.63 1.04
N ALA A 58 7.01 12.80 2.05
CA ALA A 58 8.43 13.12 1.90
C ALA A 58 9.36 11.93 2.25
N LEU A 59 8.79 10.79 2.63
CA LEU A 59 9.54 9.61 3.06
C LEU A 59 10.22 8.91 1.87
N PRO A 60 11.42 8.34 2.07
CA PRO A 60 12.16 7.66 1.02
C PRO A 60 11.53 6.30 0.72
N LEU A 61 10.64 6.27 -0.28
CA LEU A 61 10.09 5.02 -0.81
C LEU A 61 11.00 4.46 -1.90
N PRO A 62 11.14 3.13 -2.04
CA PRO A 62 11.88 2.56 -3.15
C PRO A 62 11.21 2.92 -4.48
N ALA A 63 12.03 3.05 -5.52
CA ALA A 63 11.54 3.24 -6.88
C ALA A 63 10.58 2.11 -7.28
N MET A 64 9.58 2.45 -8.08
CA MET A 64 8.67 1.47 -8.65
C MET A 64 9.43 0.58 -9.64
N HIS A 65 9.25 -0.73 -9.53
CA HIS A 65 9.78 -1.70 -10.49
C HIS A 65 8.85 -1.80 -11.71
N GLU A 66 9.41 -2.19 -12.86
CA GLU A 66 8.65 -2.38 -14.12
C GLU A 66 7.47 -3.35 -13.96
N SER A 67 7.67 -4.47 -13.27
CA SER A 67 6.59 -5.43 -12.98
C SER A 67 5.47 -4.85 -12.10
N GLU A 68 5.81 -3.93 -11.20
CA GLU A 68 4.81 -3.20 -10.42
C GLU A 68 4.02 -2.24 -11.33
N ASP A 69 4.73 -1.51 -12.21
CA ASP A 69 4.13 -0.56 -13.15
C ASP A 69 3.13 -1.22 -14.10
N ASP A 70 3.51 -2.36 -14.67
CA ASP A 70 2.69 -3.14 -15.59
C ASP A 70 1.36 -3.58 -14.96
N VAL A 71 1.43 -4.10 -13.73
CA VAL A 71 0.23 -4.56 -13.01
C VAL A 71 -0.67 -3.40 -12.61
N LEU A 72 -0.12 -2.22 -12.33
CA LEU A 72 -0.91 -1.03 -12.00
C LEU A 72 -1.80 -0.54 -13.15
N TYR A 73 -1.53 -0.91 -14.41
CA TYR A 73 -2.45 -0.60 -15.52
C TYR A 73 -3.74 -1.42 -15.49
N GLY A 74 -3.73 -2.57 -14.81
CA GLY A 74 -4.86 -3.50 -14.71
C GLY A 74 -5.65 -3.42 -13.40
N THR A 75 -5.40 -2.42 -12.55
CA THR A 75 -6.12 -2.28 -11.28
C THR A 75 -7.58 -1.87 -11.50
N ALA A 76 -8.48 -2.37 -10.66
CA ALA A 76 -9.91 -2.04 -10.74
C ALA A 76 -10.16 -0.55 -10.48
N ALA A 77 -9.45 0.04 -9.52
CA ALA A 77 -9.46 1.48 -9.29
C ALA A 77 -8.51 2.21 -10.24
N PRO A 78 -8.81 3.46 -10.65
CA PRO A 78 -7.99 4.20 -11.59
C PRO A 78 -6.55 4.40 -11.11
N ARG A 79 -5.59 4.13 -12.00
CA ARG A 79 -4.18 4.44 -11.74
C ARG A 79 -3.95 5.95 -11.63
N ARG A 80 -3.12 6.35 -10.66
CA ARG A 80 -2.68 7.73 -10.40
C ARG A 80 -1.15 7.78 -10.34
N ALA A 81 -0.59 8.98 -10.36
CA ALA A 81 0.85 9.18 -10.17
C ALA A 81 1.36 8.66 -8.81
N THR A 82 0.50 8.68 -7.79
CA THR A 82 0.80 8.16 -6.45
C THR A 82 0.43 6.69 -6.27
N SER A 83 -0.07 5.99 -7.31
CA SER A 83 -0.40 4.58 -7.21
C SER A 83 0.83 3.73 -6.92
N ARG A 84 0.70 2.81 -5.96
CA ARG A 84 1.68 1.75 -5.66
C ARG A 84 0.96 0.45 -5.36
N LEU A 85 1.65 -0.67 -5.55
CA LEU A 85 1.26 -1.93 -4.94
C LEU A 85 1.86 -1.97 -3.53
N SER A 86 1.02 -1.93 -2.50
CA SER A 86 1.49 -1.90 -1.11
C SER A 86 2.34 -3.13 -0.71
N CYS A 87 2.28 -4.22 -1.47
CA CYS A 87 3.16 -5.37 -1.28
C CYS A 87 4.61 -5.14 -1.73
N GLN A 88 4.87 -4.13 -2.57
CA GLN A 88 6.19 -3.73 -3.04
C GLN A 88 6.79 -2.58 -2.20
N LEU A 89 6.12 -2.19 -1.12
CA LEU A 89 6.58 -1.20 -0.17
C LEU A 89 7.09 -1.90 1.09
N PRO A 90 8.40 -2.17 1.21
CA PRO A 90 8.98 -2.74 2.42
C PRO A 90 8.91 -1.74 3.57
N VAL A 91 8.64 -2.24 4.78
CA VAL A 91 8.65 -1.45 6.00
C VAL A 91 10.07 -1.38 6.55
N SER A 92 10.52 -0.15 6.79
CA SER A 92 11.76 0.22 7.47
C SER A 92 11.46 1.37 8.44
N GLU A 93 12.44 1.73 9.28
CA GLU A 93 12.31 2.89 10.18
C GLU A 93 12.23 4.21 9.40
N GLU A 94 12.75 4.26 8.18
CA GLU A 94 12.77 5.46 7.34
C GLU A 94 11.39 5.85 6.81
N ILE A 95 10.42 4.94 6.85
CA ILE A 95 9.05 5.18 6.42
C ILE A 95 8.05 5.28 7.59
N ASP A 96 8.55 5.51 8.81
CA ASP A 96 7.71 5.79 9.97
C ASP A 96 6.84 7.02 9.72
N GLY A 97 5.52 6.84 9.89
CA GLY A 97 4.52 7.85 9.58
C GLY A 97 3.98 7.82 8.15
N LEU A 98 4.31 6.81 7.33
CA LEU A 98 3.76 6.69 5.98
C LEU A 98 2.23 6.63 6.01
N VAL A 99 1.60 7.44 5.16
CA VAL A 99 0.15 7.45 4.95
C VAL A 99 -0.16 6.90 3.57
N VAL A 100 -1.06 5.92 3.51
CA VAL A 100 -1.58 5.34 2.27
C VAL A 100 -3.10 5.45 2.23
N HIS A 101 -3.63 5.86 1.09
CA HIS A 101 -5.07 5.95 0.82
C HIS A 101 -5.51 4.70 0.08
N LEU A 102 -6.56 4.06 0.57
CA LEU A 102 -7.16 2.90 -0.04
C LEU A 102 -8.14 3.33 -1.14
N PRO A 103 -8.17 2.63 -2.29
CA PRO A 103 -9.18 2.86 -3.30
C PRO A 103 -10.58 2.39 -2.86
N GLU A 104 -11.61 2.75 -3.61
CA GLU A 104 -12.99 2.28 -3.38
C GLU A 104 -13.18 0.78 -3.64
N THR A 105 -12.40 0.21 -4.56
CA THR A 105 -12.40 -1.23 -4.85
C THR A 105 -11.02 -1.73 -5.27
N GLN A 106 -10.78 -3.03 -5.07
CA GLN A 106 -9.59 -3.75 -5.54
C GLN A 106 -9.92 -4.74 -6.67
N SER A 107 -11.18 -5.14 -6.82
CA SER A 107 -11.69 -6.04 -7.86
C SER A 107 -13.08 -5.66 -8.36
#